data_AF-A0AAD5FAH3-F1
#
_entry.id   AF-A0AAD5FAH3-F1
#
_cell.length_a   1.000
_cell.length_b   1.000
_cell.length_c   1.000
_cell.angle_alpha   90.00
_cell.angle_beta   90.00
_cell.angle_gamma   90.00
#
_symmetry.space_group_name_H-M   'P 1'
#
loop_
_entity.id
_entity.type
_entity.pdbx_description
1 polymer ?
#
loop_
_entity_poly.entity_id
_entity_poly.type
_entity_poly.pdbx_seq_one_letter_code
_entity_poly.pdbx_strand_id
1 'polypeptide(L)'
;YCDCFANGEICNNCSCVNCCNNMEHETIRNKAIKTCLGRNPDAFNSKMHSSVQGAKGSYTRGCNCKSSGCLKNYCECYKAKIMCSSLCKCVSCSNYSRSKVKESAVQKSSHPDDNNTHHTTKNRNSVRCITNAVVEATCRCLVAHAEEAEKGGFSEAQAERDTLKEFGHCLTQIIHSMSRHTHTHS
;
A
#
# COMPACT_ATOMS: atom_id res chain seq x y z
N TYR A 1 -3.26 4.71 -25.37
CA TYR A 1 -3.60 5.23 -24.04
C TYR A 1 -2.98 6.62 -23.92
N CYS A 2 -3.68 7.61 -23.35
CA CYS A 2 -3.25 9.01 -23.31
C CYS A 2 -3.47 9.58 -21.89
N ASP A 3 -2.40 10.05 -21.24
CA ASP A 3 -2.47 10.60 -19.88
C ASP A 3 -3.22 11.94 -19.84
N CYS A 4 -3.00 12.83 -20.81
CA CYS A 4 -3.73 14.11 -20.90
C CYS A 4 -5.25 13.87 -20.95
N PHE A 5 -5.69 12.98 -21.84
CA PHE A 5 -7.10 12.61 -21.95
C PHE A 5 -7.63 11.98 -20.66
N ALA A 6 -6.87 11.08 -20.03
CA ALA A 6 -7.26 10.47 -18.75
C ALA A 6 -7.40 11.48 -17.61
N ASN A 7 -6.70 12.61 -17.68
CA ASN A 7 -6.80 13.72 -16.73
C ASN A 7 -7.87 14.76 -17.13
N GLY A 8 -8.60 14.54 -18.23
CA GLY A 8 -9.61 15.49 -18.74
C GLY A 8 -9.04 16.69 -19.50
N GLU A 9 -7.74 16.69 -19.79
CA GLU A 9 -7.02 17.78 -20.46
C GLU A 9 -6.91 17.53 -21.97
N ILE A 10 -6.84 18.61 -22.76
CA ILE A 10 -6.43 18.50 -24.17
C ILE A 10 -4.92 18.29 -24.24
N CYS A 11 -4.44 17.55 -25.23
CA CYS A 11 -3.01 17.42 -25.48
C CYS A 11 -2.45 18.79 -25.90
N ASN A 12 -1.39 19.23 -25.23
CA ASN A 12 -0.67 20.45 -25.55
C ASN A 12 0.83 20.14 -25.66
N ASN A 13 1.45 20.49 -26.78
CA ASN A 13 2.87 20.23 -27.07
C ASN A 13 3.33 18.78 -26.78
N CYS A 14 2.51 17.80 -27.14
CA CYS A 14 2.76 16.37 -26.90
C CYS A 14 3.33 15.67 -28.15
N SER A 15 4.15 14.63 -27.95
CA SER A 15 4.68 13.77 -29.04
C SER A 15 3.67 12.72 -29.54
N CYS A 16 2.37 13.01 -29.49
CA CYS A 16 1.32 12.07 -29.86
C CYS A 16 1.22 11.92 -31.40
N VAL A 17 1.15 10.68 -31.88
CA VAL A 17 0.84 10.39 -33.30
C VAL A 17 -0.67 10.27 -33.47
N ASN A 18 -1.23 10.89 -34.53
CA ASN A 18 -2.67 10.92 -34.83
C ASN A 18 -3.53 11.34 -33.63
N CYS A 19 -3.16 12.45 -32.99
CA CYS A 19 -3.84 12.95 -31.80
C CYS A 19 -5.24 13.48 -32.13
N CYS A 20 -6.27 12.88 -31.54
CA CYS A 20 -7.64 13.41 -31.59
C CYS A 20 -8.08 14.06 -30.26
N ASN A 21 -7.16 14.27 -29.32
CA ASN A 21 -7.44 14.96 -28.06
C ASN A 21 -7.01 16.43 -28.13
N ASN A 22 -7.64 17.18 -29.02
CA ASN A 22 -7.40 18.61 -29.25
C ASN A 22 -8.72 19.30 -29.66
N MET A 23 -8.66 20.62 -29.83
CA MET A 23 -9.84 21.43 -30.18
C MET A 23 -10.33 21.18 -31.61
N GLU A 24 -9.43 20.85 -32.55
CA GLU A 24 -9.78 20.58 -33.95
C GLU A 24 -10.65 19.32 -34.10
N HIS A 25 -10.42 18.31 -33.26
CA HIS A 25 -11.14 17.03 -33.27
C HIS A 25 -12.19 16.94 -32.16
N GLU A 26 -12.85 18.07 -31.82
CA GLU A 26 -13.79 18.17 -30.70
C GLU A 26 -14.91 17.11 -30.75
N THR A 27 -15.50 16.87 -31.92
CA THR A 27 -16.61 15.90 -32.07
C THR A 27 -16.18 14.47 -31.71
N ILE A 28 -15.00 14.07 -32.19
CA ILE A 28 -14.40 12.76 -31.90
C ILE A 28 -14.04 12.68 -30.42
N ARG A 29 -13.42 13.73 -29.87
CA ARG A 29 -13.06 13.85 -28.45
C ARG A 29 -14.29 13.73 -27.55
N ASN A 30 -15.36 14.48 -27.82
CA ASN A 30 -16.60 14.48 -27.03
C ASN A 30 -17.30 13.12 -27.08
N LYS A 31 -17.28 12.43 -28.23
CA LYS A 31 -17.79 11.05 -28.36
C LYS A 31 -16.97 10.07 -27.51
N ALA A 32 -15.64 10.22 -27.50
CA ALA A 32 -14.76 9.40 -26.65
C ALA A 32 -15.03 9.66 -25.16
N ILE A 33 -15.18 10.93 -24.73
CA ILE A 33 -15.52 11.31 -23.35
C ILE A 33 -16.83 10.66 -22.91
N LYS A 34 -17.90 10.80 -23.71
CA LYS A 34 -19.21 10.18 -23.42
C LYS A 34 -19.11 8.66 -23.30
N THR A 35 -18.35 8.01 -24.16
CA THR A 35 -18.14 6.55 -24.12
C THR A 35 -17.39 6.13 -22.85
N CYS A 36 -16.36 6.88 -22.43
CA CYS A 36 -15.63 6.63 -21.19
C CYS A 36 -16.52 6.80 -19.96
N LEU A 37 -17.29 7.89 -19.88
CA LEU A 37 -18.25 8.14 -18.80
C LEU A 37 -19.35 7.07 -18.73
N GLY A 38 -19.84 6.61 -19.88
CA GLY A 38 -20.84 5.53 -19.92
C GLY A 38 -20.32 4.20 -19.38
N ARG A 39 -19.00 3.96 -19.42
CA ARG A 39 -18.37 2.76 -18.82
C ARG A 39 -18.01 2.94 -17.35
N ASN A 40 -17.62 4.16 -16.97
CA ASN A 40 -17.28 4.54 -15.61
C ASN A 40 -17.64 6.02 -15.39
N PRO A 41 -18.65 6.35 -14.58
CA PRO A 41 -19.05 7.74 -14.36
C PRO A 41 -17.93 8.57 -13.71
N ASP A 42 -17.02 7.93 -12.98
CA ASP A 42 -15.87 8.59 -12.33
C ASP A 42 -14.62 8.61 -13.22
N ALA A 43 -14.72 8.35 -14.53
CA ALA A 43 -13.56 8.20 -15.42
C ALA A 43 -12.62 9.42 -15.46
N PHE A 44 -13.17 10.62 -15.24
CA PHE A 44 -12.45 11.89 -15.26
C PHE A 44 -12.40 12.57 -13.89
N ASN A 45 -12.91 11.91 -12.84
CA ASN A 45 -12.75 12.41 -11.49
C ASN A 45 -11.28 12.24 -11.07
N SER A 46 -10.77 13.22 -10.33
CA SER A 46 -9.37 13.18 -9.86
C SER A 46 -9.14 11.89 -9.09
N LYS A 47 -8.13 11.11 -9.53
CA LYS A 47 -7.77 9.85 -8.89
C LYS A 47 -7.34 10.03 -7.42
N MET A 48 -7.01 11.26 -7.02
CA MET A 48 -6.60 11.64 -5.68
C MET A 48 -7.70 12.44 -4.98
N HIS A 49 -8.06 12.07 -3.74
CA HIS A 49 -8.84 12.96 -2.91
C HIS A 49 -7.93 14.09 -2.39
N SER A 50 -8.25 15.34 -2.72
CA SER A 50 -7.67 16.50 -2.03
C SER A 50 -8.04 16.38 -0.57
N SER A 51 -7.03 16.27 0.29
CA SER A 51 -7.23 16.08 1.72
C SER A 51 -7.73 17.39 2.33
N VAL A 52 -9.00 17.42 2.71
CA VAL A 52 -9.46 18.37 3.73
C VAL A 52 -8.94 17.82 5.06
N GLN A 53 -8.00 18.54 5.67
CA GLN A 53 -7.43 18.32 7.01
C GLN A 53 -6.52 17.08 7.20
N GLY A 54 -5.22 17.28 6.98
CA GLY A 54 -4.14 16.66 7.78
C GLY A 54 -3.76 15.20 7.49
N ALA A 55 -4.60 14.40 6.83
CA ALA A 55 -4.25 13.05 6.41
C ALA A 55 -3.55 13.07 5.03
N LYS A 56 -2.37 12.43 4.90
CA LYS A 56 -1.69 12.29 3.61
C LYS A 56 -2.65 11.66 2.59
N GLY A 57 -2.80 12.29 1.42
CA GLY A 57 -3.76 11.91 0.38
C GLY A 57 -3.71 10.41 0.03
N SER A 58 -4.89 9.83 -0.19
CA SER A 58 -5.08 8.42 -0.58
C SER A 58 -5.74 8.34 -1.95
N TYR A 59 -5.29 7.39 -2.78
CA TYR A 59 -5.98 7.07 -4.04
C TYR A 59 -7.33 6.43 -3.71
N THR A 60 -8.40 6.82 -4.41
CA THR A 60 -9.76 6.28 -4.22
C THR A 60 -9.90 4.83 -4.68
N ARG A 61 -9.07 4.40 -5.64
CA ARG A 61 -9.17 3.07 -6.26
C ARG A 61 -8.04 2.10 -5.90
N GLY A 62 -6.91 2.61 -5.38
CA GLY A 62 -5.70 1.82 -5.14
C GLY A 62 -5.04 1.26 -6.43
N CYS A 63 -3.83 0.72 -6.30
CA CYS A 63 -3.09 0.13 -7.43
C CYS A 63 -3.37 -1.39 -7.58
N ASN A 64 -3.07 -1.95 -8.76
CA ASN A 64 -3.26 -3.38 -9.09
C ASN A 64 -1.94 -4.04 -9.56
N CYS A 65 -0.80 -3.57 -9.05
CA CYS A 65 0.52 -3.99 -9.50
C CYS A 65 0.78 -5.49 -9.26
N LYS A 66 1.38 -6.17 -10.24
CA LYS A 66 1.71 -7.61 -10.13
C LYS A 66 3.19 -7.91 -9.93
N SER A 67 4.08 -7.09 -10.50
CA SER A 67 5.53 -7.38 -10.58
C SER A 67 6.44 -6.24 -10.11
N SER A 68 5.90 -5.04 -9.88
CA SER A 68 6.73 -3.88 -9.52
C SER A 68 7.19 -3.88 -8.06
N GLY A 69 6.67 -4.78 -7.23
CA GLY A 69 6.77 -4.71 -5.77
C GLY A 69 6.25 -3.38 -5.20
N CYS A 70 5.52 -2.61 -6.01
CA CYS A 70 5.12 -1.23 -5.73
C CYS A 70 6.28 -0.26 -5.44
N LEU A 71 7.52 -0.59 -5.78
CA LEU A 71 8.70 0.28 -5.57
C LEU A 71 9.27 0.87 -6.86
N LYS A 72 8.46 0.87 -7.93
CA LYS A 72 8.81 1.40 -9.25
C LYS A 72 7.73 2.34 -9.75
N ASN A 73 8.08 3.23 -10.68
CA ASN A 73 7.15 4.22 -11.25
C ASN A 73 5.97 3.63 -12.02
N TYR A 74 5.98 2.31 -12.28
CA TYR A 74 4.81 1.58 -12.77
C TYR A 74 3.66 1.52 -11.75
N CYS A 75 3.94 1.70 -10.46
CA CYS A 75 2.93 1.81 -9.42
C CYS A 75 2.48 3.27 -9.26
N GLU A 76 1.19 3.53 -9.46
CA GLU A 76 0.62 4.88 -9.30
C GLU A 76 0.85 5.43 -7.88
N CYS A 77 0.74 4.60 -6.83
CA CYS A 77 1.03 5.00 -5.44
C CYS A 77 2.48 5.48 -5.27
N TYR A 78 3.43 4.68 -5.76
CA TYR A 78 4.85 5.00 -5.66
C TYR A 78 5.24 6.24 -6.46
N LYS A 79 4.72 6.36 -7.69
CA LYS A 79 4.92 7.53 -8.54
C LYS A 79 4.45 8.80 -7.84
N ALA A 80 3.30 8.73 -7.16
CA ALA A 80 2.72 9.83 -6.39
C ALA A 80 3.33 10.04 -4.99
N LYS A 81 4.38 9.29 -4.63
CA LYS A 81 5.05 9.36 -3.33
C LYS A 81 4.11 9.11 -2.14
N ILE A 82 3.09 8.28 -2.35
CA ILE A 82 2.20 7.80 -1.30
C ILE A 82 2.36 6.29 -1.12
N MET A 83 2.06 5.83 0.10
CA MET A 83 2.11 4.42 0.42
C MET A 83 0.88 3.71 -0.17
N CYS A 84 1.04 2.44 -0.51
CA CYS A 84 -0.10 1.59 -0.83
C CYS A 84 -0.98 1.45 0.44
N SER A 85 -2.28 1.60 0.26
CA SER A 85 -3.30 1.44 1.30
C SER A 85 -4.04 0.12 1.14
N SER A 86 -4.98 -0.16 2.04
CA SER A 86 -5.89 -1.31 1.97
C SER A 86 -6.74 -1.37 0.69
N LEU A 87 -6.87 -0.26 -0.04
CA LEU A 87 -7.57 -0.22 -1.32
C LEU A 87 -6.77 -0.83 -2.47
N CYS A 88 -5.46 -1.05 -2.30
CA CYS A 88 -4.59 -1.60 -3.33
C CYS A 88 -4.73 -3.12 -3.41
N LYS A 89 -4.90 -3.66 -4.62
CA LYS A 89 -4.94 -5.11 -4.93
C LYS A 89 -3.61 -5.60 -5.53
N CYS A 90 -2.51 -5.02 -5.07
CA CYS A 90 -1.19 -5.35 -5.57
C CYS A 90 -0.66 -6.66 -4.97
N VAL A 91 0.12 -7.39 -5.75
CA VAL A 91 0.78 -8.64 -5.34
C VAL A 91 2.21 -8.34 -4.90
N SER A 92 2.64 -8.96 -3.80
CA SER A 92 4.00 -8.79 -3.22
C SER A 92 4.39 -7.33 -3.01
N CYS A 93 3.50 -6.54 -2.41
CA CYS A 93 3.70 -5.11 -2.19
C CYS A 93 4.78 -4.83 -1.14
N SER A 94 5.74 -3.98 -1.49
CA SER A 94 6.78 -3.48 -0.58
C SER A 94 6.67 -1.97 -0.32
N ASN A 95 5.61 -1.33 -0.81
CA ASN A 95 5.34 0.11 -0.66
C ASN A 95 4.39 0.41 0.50
N TYR A 96 4.76 -0.01 1.71
CA TYR A 96 4.06 0.31 2.94
C TYR A 96 4.90 1.27 3.79
N SER A 97 4.27 1.89 4.79
CA SER A 97 4.93 2.86 5.68
C SER A 97 6.23 2.30 6.26
N ARG A 98 7.39 2.81 5.82
CA ARG A 98 8.56 2.86 6.68
C ARG A 98 8.25 3.88 7.75
N SER A 99 8.12 3.43 9.00
CA SER A 99 8.07 4.30 10.18
C SER A 99 9.07 5.43 9.95
N LYS A 100 8.63 6.68 10.12
CA LYS A 100 9.48 7.86 10.02
C LYS A 100 10.56 7.78 11.10
N VAL A 101 11.63 7.04 10.87
CA VAL A 101 12.93 7.40 11.42
C VAL A 101 13.31 8.65 10.64
N LYS A 102 13.37 9.78 11.34
CA LYS A 102 13.78 11.05 10.77
C LYS A 102 15.22 10.89 10.29
N GLU A 103 15.41 10.67 9.00
CA GLU A 103 16.69 10.88 8.37
C GLU A 103 16.57 12.13 7.51
N SER A 104 16.96 13.23 8.13
CA SER A 104 17.20 14.50 7.47
C SER A 104 18.39 14.33 6.51
N ALA A 105 18.29 14.97 5.34
CA ALA A 105 19.29 15.05 4.25
C ALA A 105 19.31 13.79 3.33
N VAL A 106 19.19 13.86 2.01
CA VAL A 106 19.63 14.88 1.05
C VAL A 106 18.65 14.94 -0.14
N GLN A 107 18.26 16.16 -0.53
CA GLN A 107 17.74 16.44 -1.87
C GLN A 107 18.89 16.29 -2.89
N LYS A 108 18.70 15.50 -3.94
CA LYS A 108 19.16 15.85 -5.29
C LYS A 108 18.44 15.03 -6.35
N SER A 109 17.86 15.76 -7.29
CA SER A 109 17.23 15.35 -8.54
C SER A 109 18.25 14.98 -9.61
N SER A 110 18.01 13.89 -10.37
CA SER A 110 18.12 13.74 -11.84
C SER A 110 18.43 12.29 -12.27
N HIS A 111 17.67 11.76 -13.25
CA HIS A 111 17.84 10.48 -14.00
C HIS A 111 19.16 10.45 -14.84
N PRO A 112 19.61 9.37 -15.55
CA PRO A 112 18.86 8.21 -16.10
C PRO A 112 19.56 6.80 -16.12
N ASP A 113 18.78 5.80 -16.57
CA ASP A 113 19.05 4.50 -17.24
C ASP A 113 20.12 3.46 -16.80
N ASP A 114 19.66 2.20 -16.88
CA ASP A 114 20.36 0.92 -17.11
C ASP A 114 21.81 0.71 -16.62
N ASN A 115 22.01 -0.20 -15.66
CA ASN A 115 22.50 -1.56 -15.95
C ASN A 115 22.67 -2.44 -14.70
N ASN A 116 22.50 -3.74 -14.98
CA ASN A 116 22.85 -4.93 -14.24
C ASN A 116 23.93 -4.80 -13.14
N THR A 117 23.60 -5.19 -11.90
CA THR A 117 24.57 -5.85 -10.99
C THR A 117 23.82 -6.81 -10.07
N HIS A 118 24.15 -8.10 -10.25
CA HIS A 118 23.88 -9.17 -9.32
C HIS A 118 24.43 -8.83 -7.93
N HIS A 119 23.55 -8.57 -6.97
CA HIS A 119 23.82 -8.91 -5.58
C HIS A 119 22.93 -10.08 -5.18
N THR A 120 23.56 -11.25 -5.20
CA THR A 120 23.08 -12.45 -4.55
C THR A 120 23.00 -12.23 -3.04
N THR A 121 21.80 -12.14 -2.49
CA THR A 121 21.49 -12.82 -1.23
C THR A 121 20.15 -13.53 -1.38
N LYS A 122 20.25 -14.85 -1.37
CA LYS A 122 19.15 -15.80 -1.43
C LYS A 122 18.40 -15.78 -0.09
N ASN A 123 17.10 -16.12 -0.17
CA ASN A 123 16.38 -16.97 0.77
C ASN A 123 16.06 -16.43 2.19
N ARG A 124 14.87 -16.64 2.77
CA ARG A 124 13.71 -17.45 2.37
C ARG A 124 12.57 -17.16 3.37
N ASN A 125 11.36 -16.89 2.86
CA ASN A 125 10.03 -17.16 3.45
C ASN A 125 9.69 -16.46 4.79
N SER A 126 8.47 -16.01 5.08
CA SER A 126 7.14 -16.47 4.68
C SER A 126 6.12 -15.35 4.93
N VAL A 127 5.13 -15.28 4.04
CA VAL A 127 4.04 -14.29 4.00
C VAL A 127 3.00 -14.56 5.08
N ARG A 128 2.64 -13.54 5.87
CA ARG A 128 1.26 -13.18 6.29
C ARG A 128 1.31 -11.96 7.22
N CYS A 129 0.70 -10.85 6.82
CA CYS A 129 0.78 -9.59 7.56
C CYS A 129 -0.15 -9.62 8.78
N ILE A 130 0.45 -9.55 9.97
CA ILE A 130 -0.27 -9.29 11.22
C ILE A 130 -0.95 -7.93 11.06
N THR A 131 -2.27 -7.87 11.21
CA THR A 131 -3.02 -6.60 11.13
C THR A 131 -2.86 -5.82 12.43
N ASN A 132 -2.94 -4.49 12.36
CA ASN A 132 -2.88 -3.65 13.58
C ASN A 132 -3.95 -4.04 14.60
N ALA A 133 -5.12 -4.53 14.17
CA ALA A 133 -6.15 -5.04 15.08
C ALA A 133 -5.71 -6.29 15.85
N VAL A 134 -4.92 -7.18 15.23
CA VAL A 134 -4.36 -8.37 15.89
C VAL A 134 -3.25 -7.98 16.85
N VAL A 135 -2.38 -7.04 16.45
CA VAL A 135 -1.36 -6.48 17.35
C VAL A 135 -2.01 -5.83 18.55
N GLU A 136 -3.03 -4.99 18.33
CA GLU A 136 -3.73 -4.27 19.38
C GLU A 136 -4.47 -5.22 20.33
N ALA A 137 -5.16 -6.24 19.81
CA ALA A 137 -5.80 -7.27 20.63
C ALA A 137 -4.75 -8.03 21.48
N THR A 138 -3.61 -8.37 20.89
CA THR A 138 -2.51 -9.06 21.59
C THR A 138 -1.93 -8.17 22.69
N CYS A 139 -1.65 -6.90 22.39
CA CYS A 139 -1.14 -5.93 23.37
C CYS A 139 -2.13 -5.73 24.52
N ARG A 140 -3.43 -5.63 24.24
CA ARG A 140 -4.46 -5.49 25.28
C ARG A 140 -4.52 -6.72 26.19
N CYS A 141 -4.40 -7.93 25.64
CA CYS A 141 -4.36 -9.15 26.45
C CYS A 141 -3.10 -9.23 27.33
N LEU A 142 -1.93 -8.83 26.80
CA LEU A 142 -0.67 -8.83 27.55
C LEU A 142 -0.68 -7.82 28.70
N VAL A 143 -1.23 -6.63 28.46
CA VAL A 143 -1.37 -5.60 29.50
C VAL A 143 -2.34 -6.04 30.60
N ALA A 144 -3.48 -6.64 30.24
CA ALA A 144 -4.42 -7.16 31.23
C ALA A 144 -3.80 -8.25 32.12
N HIS A 145 -2.99 -9.15 31.55
CA HIS A 145 -2.29 -10.19 32.33
C HIS A 145 -1.20 -9.63 33.24
N ALA A 146 -0.47 -8.61 32.79
CA ALA A 146 0.52 -7.93 33.63
C ALA A 146 -0.15 -7.26 34.85
N GLU A 147 -1.29 -6.59 34.64
CA GLU A 147 -2.08 -5.96 35.70
C GLU A 147 -2.67 -6.99 36.69
N GLU A 148 -3.01 -8.20 36.23
CA GLU A 148 -3.49 -9.30 37.08
C GLU A 148 -2.36 -9.97 37.87
N ALA A 149 -1.16 -10.08 37.30
CA ALA A 149 0.03 -10.62 37.97
C ALA A 149 0.50 -9.70 39.12
N GLU A 150 0.38 -8.37 38.96
CA GLU A 150 0.69 -7.40 40.02
C GLU A 150 -0.27 -7.49 41.21
N LYS A 151 -1.54 -7.82 40.97
CA LYS A 151 -2.57 -7.98 42.03
C LYS A 151 -2.44 -9.30 42.81
N GLY A 152 -1.71 -10.27 42.28
CA GLY A 152 -1.58 -11.62 42.84
C GLY A 152 -0.43 -11.85 43.82
N GLY A 153 0.42 -10.84 44.08
CA GLY A 153 1.56 -10.98 45.01
C GLY A 153 2.65 -11.95 44.54
N PHE A 154 2.71 -12.23 43.24
CA PHE A 154 3.70 -13.13 42.64
C PHE A 154 5.09 -12.49 42.64
N SER A 155 6.14 -13.32 42.72
CA SER A 155 7.50 -12.82 42.54
C SER A 155 7.71 -12.35 41.10
N GLU A 156 8.56 -11.34 40.91
CA GLU A 156 8.90 -10.77 39.59
C GLU A 156 9.28 -11.85 38.57
N ALA A 157 10.06 -12.85 39.02
CA ALA A 157 10.44 -13.99 38.19
C ALA A 157 9.28 -14.90 37.78
N GLN A 158 8.21 -14.99 38.57
CA GLN A 158 7.01 -15.76 38.22
C GLN A 158 6.11 -14.98 37.25
N ALA A 159 5.92 -13.68 37.48
CA ALA A 159 5.17 -12.81 36.58
C ALA A 159 5.82 -12.73 35.18
N GLU A 160 7.16 -12.67 35.12
CA GLU A 160 7.91 -12.69 33.86
C GLU A 160 7.70 -14.02 33.10
N ARG A 161 7.76 -15.16 33.79
CA ARG A 161 7.52 -16.49 33.19
C ARG A 161 6.12 -16.60 32.60
N ASP A 162 5.11 -16.13 33.33
CA ASP A 162 3.71 -16.22 32.90
C ASP A 162 3.43 -15.28 31.71
N THR A 163 4.01 -14.09 31.72
CA THR A 163 3.95 -13.14 30.59
C THR A 163 4.57 -13.71 29.32
N LEU A 164 5.77 -14.31 29.43
CA LEU A 164 6.46 -14.93 28.29
C LEU A 164 5.68 -16.14 27.73
N LYS A 165 5.05 -16.91 28.62
CA LYS A 165 4.23 -18.07 28.23
C LYS A 165 2.99 -17.64 27.46
N GLU A 166 2.28 -16.61 27.92
CA GLU A 166 1.11 -16.08 27.21
C GLU A 166 1.49 -15.40 25.90
N PHE A 167 2.62 -14.68 25.86
CA PHE A 167 3.17 -14.18 24.60
C PHE A 167 3.41 -15.31 23.59
N GLY A 168 4.02 -16.41 24.02
CA GLY A 168 4.22 -17.61 23.19
C GLY A 168 2.91 -18.26 22.73
N HIS A 169 1.89 -18.27 23.58
CA HIS A 169 0.56 -18.76 23.25
C HIS A 169 -0.15 -17.87 22.21
N CYS A 170 -0.12 -16.55 22.39
CA CYS A 170 -0.63 -15.59 21.42
C CYS A 170 0.07 -15.72 20.07
N LEU A 171 1.40 -15.86 20.05
CA LEU A 171 2.16 -16.09 18.82
C LEU A 171 1.72 -17.38 18.12
N THR A 172 1.50 -18.45 18.87
CA THR A 172 1.04 -19.73 18.33
C THR A 172 -0.37 -19.61 17.72
N GLN A 173 -1.29 -18.89 18.37
CA GLN A 173 -2.62 -18.63 17.83
C GLN A 173 -2.59 -17.75 16.57
N ILE A 174 -1.71 -16.75 16.53
CA ILE A 174 -1.48 -15.91 15.36
C ILE A 174 -0.97 -16.79 14.21
N ILE A 175 0.03 -17.64 14.44
CA ILE A 175 0.59 -18.57 13.44
C ILE A 175 -0.46 -19.59 12.95
N HIS A 176 -1.28 -20.15 13.83
CA HIS A 176 -2.35 -21.08 13.46
C HIS A 176 -3.48 -20.40 12.66
N SER A 177 -3.86 -19.17 13.03
CA SER A 177 -4.84 -18.37 12.29
C SER A 177 -4.29 -17.97 10.91
N MET A 178 -2.99 -17.66 10.89
CA MET A 178 -2.15 -17.55 9.70
C MET A 178 -1.84 -18.89 9.03
N SER A 179 -2.55 -19.98 9.32
CA SER A 179 -2.45 -21.25 8.59
C SER A 179 -3.81 -21.75 8.11
N ARG A 180 -4.92 -21.35 8.75
CA ARG A 180 -6.28 -21.79 8.36
C ARG A 180 -6.86 -21.11 7.11
N HIS A 181 -6.47 -19.89 6.76
CA HIS A 181 -6.97 -19.23 5.53
C HIS A 181 -6.36 -19.73 4.20
N THR A 182 -5.51 -20.77 4.21
CA THR A 182 -4.95 -21.37 2.98
C THR A 182 -5.74 -22.58 2.47
N HIS A 183 -6.79 -23.03 3.17
CA HIS A 183 -7.52 -24.26 2.83
C HIS A 183 -9.01 -24.09 2.52
N THR A 184 -9.54 -22.86 2.40
CA THR A 184 -10.98 -22.65 2.12
C THR A 184 -11.27 -22.13 0.71
N HIS A 185 -10.35 -22.27 -0.24
CA HIS A 185 -10.60 -22.02 -1.67
C HIS A 185 -9.95 -23.11 -2.54
N SER A 186 -10.41 -24.35 -2.37
CA SER A 186 -10.38 -25.39 -3.41
C SER A 186 -11.76 -26.00 -3.50
#